data_AF-W2CLW4-F1
#
_entry.id   AF-W2CLW4-F1
#
_cell.length_a   1.000
_cell.length_b   1.000
_cell.length_c   1.000
_cell.angle_alpha   90.00
_cell.angle_beta   90.00
_cell.angle_gamma   90.00
#
_symmetry.space_group_name_H-M   'P 1'
#
loop_
_entity.id
_entity.type
_entity.pdbx_description
1 polymer ?
#
loop_
_entity_poly.entity_id
_entity_poly.type
_entity_poly.pdbx_seq_one_letter_code
_entity_poly.pdbx_strand_id
1 'polypeptide(L)'
;MKISTKQKEFFRFCLVGGTATGIHYGIYLLLNRVMNPNVAFSIGYFVSFLANFVLSNVFTFKTRPSAGKGVGFTLSHIVNYLLQSGFLNLFIYVLKVPETWAPLPVYAITVPINFILVRTALKSPRL
;
A
#
# COMPACT_ATOMS: atom_id res chain seq x y z
N MET A 1 -10.13 -27.72 10.12
CA MET A 1 -10.68 -26.35 10.13
C MET A 1 -11.01 -25.91 8.70
N LYS A 2 -12.29 -25.77 8.32
CA LYS A 2 -12.68 -25.29 6.97
C LYS A 2 -12.47 -23.77 6.91
N ILE A 3 -11.38 -23.32 6.29
CA ILE A 3 -11.10 -21.89 6.09
C ILE A 3 -12.13 -21.32 5.10
N SER A 4 -12.90 -20.33 5.54
CA SER A 4 -13.90 -19.61 4.74
C SER A 4 -13.24 -18.84 3.58
N THR A 5 -13.93 -18.70 2.46
CA THR A 5 -13.45 -17.98 1.26
C THR A 5 -12.97 -16.56 1.59
N LYS A 6 -13.67 -15.85 2.49
CA LYS A 6 -13.30 -14.50 2.96
C LYS A 6 -11.99 -14.49 3.77
N GLN A 7 -11.73 -15.53 4.56
CA GLN A 7 -10.49 -15.65 5.34
C GLN A 7 -9.29 -15.92 4.41
N LYS A 8 -9.48 -16.69 3.34
CA LYS A 8 -8.44 -16.91 2.32
C LYS A 8 -8.11 -15.62 1.54
N GLU A 9 -9.12 -14.82 1.20
CA GLU A 9 -8.94 -13.52 0.55
C GLU A 9 -8.16 -12.55 1.45
N PHE A 10 -8.52 -12.47 2.73
CA PHE A 10 -7.81 -11.64 3.69
C PHE A 10 -6.35 -12.07 3.85
N PHE A 11 -6.08 -13.38 3.96
CA PHE A 11 -4.72 -13.89 4.11
C PHE A 11 -3.85 -13.59 2.88
N ARG A 12 -4.41 -13.74 1.67
CA ARG A 12 -3.73 -13.36 0.42
C ARG A 12 -3.47 -11.86 0.35
N PHE A 13 -4.43 -11.04 0.79
CA PHE A 13 -4.24 -9.59 0.88
C PHE A 13 -3.10 -9.24 1.85
N CYS A 14 -3.05 -9.85 3.03
CA CYS A 14 -1.97 -9.65 3.98
C CYS A 14 -0.62 -10.11 3.42
N LEU A 15 -0.56 -11.23 2.69
CA LEU A 15 0.68 -11.73 2.11
C LEU A 15 1.21 -10.80 1.01
N VAL A 16 0.37 -10.45 0.04
CA VAL A 16 0.77 -9.59 -1.09
C VAL A 16 0.99 -8.15 -0.62
N GLY A 17 0.08 -7.63 0.20
CA GLY A 17 0.18 -6.30 0.79
C GLY A 17 1.41 -6.19 1.70
N GLY A 18 1.67 -7.19 2.54
CA GLY A 18 2.87 -7.23 3.39
C GLY A 18 4.16 -7.29 2.58
N THR A 19 4.18 -8.06 1.48
CA THR A 19 5.32 -8.10 0.55
C THR A 19 5.55 -6.72 -0.10
N ALA A 20 4.47 -6.08 -0.57
CA ALA A 20 4.54 -4.74 -1.14
C ALA A 20 5.04 -3.70 -0.11
N THR A 21 4.53 -3.73 1.12
CA THR A 21 5.00 -2.85 2.21
C THR A 21 6.48 -3.10 2.53
N GLY A 22 6.91 -4.35 2.53
CA GLY A 22 8.34 -4.71 2.70
C GLY A 22 9.22 -4.13 1.58
N ILE A 23 8.78 -4.23 0.33
CA ILE A 23 9.47 -3.62 -0.83
C ILE A 23 9.53 -2.09 -0.67
N HIS A 24 8.41 -1.46 -0.29
CA HIS A 24 8.35 -0.02 -0.08
C HIS A 24 9.37 0.42 0.97
N TYR A 25 9.33 -0.21 2.15
CA TYR A 25 10.20 0.15 3.25
C TYR A 25 11.68 -0.13 2.94
N GLY A 26 11.99 -1.25 2.28
CA GLY A 26 13.35 -1.56 1.85
C GLY A 26 13.92 -0.51 0.89
N ILE A 27 13.15 -0.10 -0.12
CA ILE A 27 13.55 0.96 -1.05
C ILE A 27 13.70 2.29 -0.32
N TYR A 28 12.75 2.63 0.56
CA TYR A 28 12.83 3.83 1.39
C TYR A 28 14.13 3.86 2.19
N LEU A 29 14.46 2.80 2.92
CA LEU A 29 15.68 2.74 3.74
C LEU A 29 16.96 2.89 2.91
N LEU A 30 17.01 2.33 1.71
CA LEU A 30 18.16 2.45 0.82
C LEU A 30 18.31 3.88 0.29
N LEU A 31 17.21 4.47 -0.17
CA LEU A 31 17.23 5.79 -0.80
C LEU A 31 17.33 6.92 0.23
N ASN A 32 16.71 6.80 1.41
CA ASN A 32 16.73 7.83 2.47
C ASN A 32 18.14 8.16 2.96
N ARG A 33 19.13 7.30 2.70
CA ARG A 33 20.55 7.58 3.00
C ARG A 33 21.17 8.65 2.11
N VAL A 34 20.60 8.88 0.93
CA VAL A 34 21.19 9.74 -0.11
C VAL A 34 20.24 10.81 -0.63
N MET A 35 18.97 10.79 -0.23
CA MET A 35 17.97 11.78 -0.66
C MET A 35 16.96 12.11 0.44
N ASN A 36 16.16 13.15 0.19
CA ASN A 36 15.11 13.59 1.09
C ASN A 36 14.09 12.47 1.38
N PRO A 37 13.60 12.34 2.63
CA PRO A 37 12.65 11.31 3.02
C PRO A 37 11.39 11.24 2.17
N ASN A 38 10.83 12.38 1.78
CA ASN A 38 9.65 12.40 0.94
C ASN A 38 9.94 11.77 -0.43
N VAL A 39 11.06 12.13 -1.06
CA VAL A 39 11.43 11.59 -2.37
C VAL A 39 11.71 10.08 -2.29
N ALA A 40 12.49 9.65 -1.29
CA ALA A 40 12.76 8.23 -1.04
C ALA A 40 11.46 7.45 -0.83
N PHE A 41 10.54 8.01 -0.05
CA PHE A 41 9.27 7.37 0.29
C PHE A 41 8.34 7.30 -0.92
N SER A 42 8.27 8.34 -1.74
CA SER A 42 7.48 8.35 -2.99
C SER A 42 7.97 7.32 -4.00
N ILE A 43 9.30 7.22 -4.20
CA ILE A 43 9.88 6.21 -5.10
C ILE A 43 9.57 4.81 -4.60
N GLY A 44 9.80 4.57 -3.29
CA GLY A 44 9.46 3.28 -2.68
C GLY A 44 7.98 2.93 -2.80
N TYR A 45 7.08 3.91 -2.65
CA TYR A 45 5.64 3.72 -2.82
C TYR A 45 5.31 3.33 -4.26
N PHE A 46 5.87 4.04 -5.24
CA PHE A 46 5.59 3.80 -6.64
C PHE A 46 6.07 2.41 -7.08
N VAL A 47 7.29 2.02 -6.71
CA VAL A 47 7.82 0.68 -7.02
C VAL A 47 7.01 -0.41 -6.33
N SER A 48 6.68 -0.21 -5.05
CA SER A 48 5.82 -1.11 -4.29
C SER A 48 4.43 -1.26 -4.92
N PHE A 49 3.83 -0.16 -5.37
CA PHE A 49 2.54 -0.15 -6.04
C PHE A 49 2.56 -0.96 -7.34
N LEU A 50 3.61 -0.79 -8.17
CA LEU A 50 3.78 -1.57 -9.39
C LEU A 50 3.98 -3.06 -9.08
N ALA A 51 4.82 -3.39 -8.10
CA ALA A 51 5.03 -4.77 -7.67
C ALA A 51 3.72 -5.40 -7.14
N ASN A 52 2.97 -4.66 -6.33
CA ASN A 52 1.67 -5.08 -5.81
C ASN A 52 0.66 -5.31 -6.94
N PHE A 53 0.62 -4.42 -7.94
CA PHE A 53 -0.25 -4.56 -9.10
C PHE A 53 0.11 -5.79 -9.93
N VAL A 54 1.40 -6.03 -10.22
CA VAL A 54 1.85 -7.21 -10.97
C VAL A 54 1.56 -8.49 -10.19
N LEU A 55 1.93 -8.56 -8.90
CA LEU A 55 1.68 -9.73 -8.05
C LEU A 55 0.19 -10.00 -7.90
N SER A 56 -0.62 -8.97 -7.69
CA SER A 56 -2.07 -9.12 -7.58
C SER A 56 -2.69 -9.61 -8.89
N ASN A 57 -2.30 -9.07 -10.05
CA ASN A 57 -2.87 -9.50 -11.33
C ASN A 57 -2.38 -10.88 -11.79
N VAL A 58 -1.07 -11.12 -11.73
CA VAL A 58 -0.44 -12.35 -12.25
C VAL A 58 -0.64 -13.53 -11.31
N PHE A 59 -0.44 -13.34 -10.00
CA PHE A 59 -0.49 -14.42 -9.02
C PHE A 59 -1.86 -14.56 -8.34
N THR A 60 -2.51 -13.46 -7.97
CA THR A 60 -3.75 -13.52 -7.15
C THR A 60 -5.01 -13.73 -7.97
N PHE A 61 -5.17 -13.01 -9.09
CA PHE A 61 -6.44 -13.00 -9.82
C PHE A 61 -6.43 -13.76 -11.15
N LYS A 62 -5.29 -13.93 -11.84
CA LYS A 62 -5.22 -14.60 -13.16
C LYS A 62 -6.32 -14.12 -14.14
N THR A 63 -6.71 -12.85 -14.07
CA THR A 63 -7.84 -12.28 -14.81
C THR A 63 -7.39 -11.13 -15.70
N ARG A 64 -8.16 -10.85 -16.76
CA ARG A 64 -8.05 -9.57 -17.49
C ARG A 64 -8.59 -8.47 -16.57
N PRO A 65 -7.77 -7.49 -16.14
CA PRO A 65 -8.24 -6.41 -15.28
C PRO A 65 -9.39 -5.67 -16.00
N SER A 66 -10.61 -5.69 -15.45
CA SER A 66 -11.67 -4.85 -15.99
C SER A 66 -11.32 -3.40 -15.68
N ALA A 67 -11.39 -2.51 -16.68
CA ALA A 67 -10.92 -1.13 -16.57
C ALA A 67 -11.50 -0.40 -15.34
N GLY A 68 -12.78 -0.63 -15.02
CA GLY A 68 -13.45 -0.04 -13.84
C GLY A 68 -12.86 -0.48 -12.50
N LYS A 69 -12.48 -1.76 -12.35
CA LYS A 69 -11.86 -2.28 -11.11
C LYS A 69 -10.42 -1.79 -10.95
N GLY A 70 -9.70 -1.62 -12.07
CA GLY A 70 -8.38 -1.01 -12.10
C GLY A 70 -8.41 0.46 -11.65
N VAL A 71 -9.39 1.24 -12.13
CA VAL A 71 -9.56 2.64 -11.72
C VAL A 71 -9.84 2.76 -10.22
N GLY A 72 -10.76 1.97 -9.66
CA GLY A 72 -11.05 1.99 -8.22
C GLY A 72 -9.83 1.61 -7.35
N PHE A 73 -9.04 0.64 -7.81
CA PHE A 73 -7.79 0.24 -7.15
C PHE A 73 -6.75 1.36 -7.18
N THR A 74 -6.52 1.98 -8.33
CA THR A 74 -5.57 3.08 -8.49
C THR A 74 -5.99 4.30 -7.69
N LEU A 75 -7.26 4.69 -7.72
CA LEU A 75 -7.77 5.82 -6.95
C LEU A 75 -7.60 5.61 -5.44
N SER A 76 -7.87 4.39 -4.96
CA SER A 76 -7.64 4.03 -3.56
C SER A 76 -6.18 4.20 -3.17
N HIS A 77 -5.25 3.81 -4.06
CA HIS A 77 -3.82 3.98 -3.83
C HIS A 77 -3.36 5.45 -3.92
N ILE A 78 -4.02 6.30 -4.71
CA ILE A 78 -3.71 7.74 -4.71
C ILE A 78 -4.10 8.34 -3.35
N VAL A 79 -5.32 8.07 -2.86
CA VAL A 79 -5.78 8.54 -1.54
C VAL A 79 -4.87 8.01 -0.43
N ASN A 80 -4.52 6.73 -0.49
CA ASN A 80 -3.63 6.10 0.48
C ASN A 80 -2.23 6.74 0.46
N TYR A 81 -1.68 7.04 -0.71
CA TYR A 81 -0.39 7.72 -0.84
C TYR A 81 -0.41 9.10 -0.19
N LEU A 82 -1.45 9.90 -0.44
CA LEU A 82 -1.59 11.23 0.15
C LEU A 82 -1.67 11.15 1.68
N LEU A 83 -2.43 10.19 2.21
CA LEU A 83 -2.48 9.93 3.65
C LEU A 83 -1.10 9.53 4.19
N GLN A 84 -0.40 8.60 3.53
CA GLN A 84 0.93 8.18 3.96
C GLN A 84 1.93 9.33 3.95
N SER A 85 1.95 10.14 2.90
CA SER A 85 2.80 11.32 2.81
C SER A 85 2.48 12.31 3.93
N GLY A 86 1.20 12.57 4.20
CA GLY A 86 0.78 13.46 5.29
C GLY A 86 1.26 12.95 6.66
N PHE A 87 1.02 11.66 6.96
CA PHE A 87 1.47 11.07 8.23
C PHE A 87 2.99 11.01 8.34
N LEU A 88 3.72 10.72 7.24
CA LEU A 88 5.18 10.70 7.26
C LEU A 88 5.73 12.08 7.67
N ASN A 89 5.21 13.15 7.06
CA ASN A 89 5.62 14.51 7.41
C ASN A 89 5.22 14.87 8.85
N LEU A 90 4.05 14.44 9.31
CA LEU A 90 3.64 14.61 10.71
C LEU A 90 4.63 13.93 11.67
N PHE A 91 4.96 12.66 11.43
CA PHE A 91 5.85 11.90 12.30
C PHE A 91 7.27 12.46 12.31
N ILE A 92 7.83 12.81 11.15
CA ILE A 92 9.20 13.33 11.04
C ILE A 92 9.28 14.77 11.57
N TYR A 93 8.45 15.68 11.06
CA TYR A 93 8.66 17.11 11.28
C TYR A 93 7.97 17.65 12.53
N VAL A 94 6.80 17.12 12.89
CA VAL A 94 6.04 17.58 14.06
C VAL A 94 6.38 16.74 15.29
N LEU A 95 6.31 15.41 15.17
CA LEU A 95 6.54 14.50 16.30
C LEU A 95 8.01 14.11 16.48
N LYS A 96 8.90 14.55 15.58
CA LYS A 96 10.36 14.34 15.65
C LYS A 96 10.77 12.87 15.74
N VAL A 97 9.97 11.97 15.17
CA VAL A 97 10.32 10.55 15.03
C VAL A 97 11.49 10.43 14.05
N PRO A 98 12.53 9.64 14.35
CA PRO A 98 13.62 9.45 13.41
C PRO A 98 13.12 8.88 12.09
N GLU A 99 13.66 9.37 10.98
CA GLU A 99 13.22 9.03 9.61
C GLU A 99 13.17 7.52 9.36
N THR A 100 14.13 6.76 9.90
CA THR A 100 14.15 5.29 9.83
C THR A 100 12.87 4.66 10.41
N TRP A 101 12.35 5.20 11.51
CA TRP A 101 11.22 4.63 12.24
C TRP A 101 9.88 5.22 11.82
N ALA A 102 9.87 6.43 11.24
CA ALA A 102 8.65 7.14 10.87
C ALA A 102 7.70 6.37 9.93
N PRO A 103 8.18 5.57 8.95
CA PRO A 103 7.29 4.75 8.11
C PRO A 103 6.47 3.71 8.87
N LEU A 104 6.95 3.16 9.98
CA LEU A 104 6.25 2.07 10.69
C LEU A 104 4.87 2.49 11.23
N PRO A 105 4.73 3.59 12.01
CA PRO A 105 3.42 4.05 12.43
C PRO A 105 2.57 4.55 11.26
N VAL A 106 3.18 5.07 10.18
CA VAL A 106 2.46 5.40 8.94
C VAL A 106 1.78 4.17 8.36
N TYR A 107 2.51 3.07 8.21
CA TYR A 107 1.95 1.81 7.69
C TYR A 107 0.89 1.22 8.61
N ALA A 108 1.12 1.26 9.93
CA ALA A 108 0.15 0.75 10.91
C ALA A 108 -1.23 1.43 10.79
N ILE A 109 -1.26 2.71 10.44
CA ILE A 109 -2.51 3.47 10.24
C ILE A 109 -3.07 3.29 8.83
N THR A 110 -2.21 3.46 7.82
CA THR A 110 -2.67 3.61 6.42
C THR A 110 -2.94 2.28 5.73
N VAL A 111 -2.29 1.18 6.12
CA VAL A 111 -2.57 -0.15 5.54
C VAL A 111 -4.00 -0.62 5.83
N PRO A 112 -4.51 -0.55 7.08
CA PRO A 112 -5.93 -0.82 7.35
C PRO A 112 -6.90 0.09 6.59
N ILE A 113 -6.58 1.38 6.48
CA ILE A 113 -7.41 2.34 5.72
C ILE A 113 -7.45 1.95 4.25
N ASN A 114 -6.30 1.64 3.64
CA ASN A 114 -6.22 1.22 2.24
C ASN A 114 -7.02 -0.06 1.99
N PHE A 115 -6.98 -1.02 2.92
CA PHE A 115 -7.81 -2.22 2.81
C PHE A 115 -9.30 -1.88 2.74
N ILE A 116 -9.78 -0.96 3.59
CA ILE A 116 -11.16 -0.51 3.58
C ILE A 116 -11.48 0.18 2.24
N LEU A 117 -10.64 1.10 1.79
CA LEU A 117 -10.82 1.83 0.52
C LEU A 117 -10.87 0.90 -0.70
N VAL A 118 -9.90 0.00 -0.83
CA VAL A 118 -9.86 -0.97 -1.94
C VAL A 118 -11.07 -1.90 -1.86
N ARG A 119 -11.46 -2.35 -0.67
CA ARG A 119 -12.62 -3.22 -0.48
C ARG A 119 -13.93 -2.52 -0.86
N THR A 120 -14.12 -1.25 -0.48
CA THR A 120 -15.34 -0.50 -0.81
C THR A 120 -15.37 -0.13 -2.29
N ALA A 121 -14.24 0.30 -2.87
CA ALA A 121 -14.13 0.63 -4.29
C ALA A 121 -14.44 -0.59 -5.19
N LEU A 122 -14.00 -1.78 -4.80
CA LEU A 122 -14.21 -3.00 -5.59
C LEU A 122 -15.56 -3.70 -5.33
N LYS A 123 -16.23 -3.44 -4.20
CA LYS A 123 -17.55 -4.04 -3.86
C LYS A 123 -18.73 -3.10 -4.08
N SER A 124 -18.50 -1.86 -4.50
CA SER A 124 -19.58 -0.93 -4.84
C SER A 124 -20.38 -1.47 -6.04
N PRO A 125 -21.72 -1.63 -5.96
CA PRO A 125 -22.55 -2.19 -7.05
C PRO A 125 -22.61 -1.36 -8.33
N ARG A 126 -21.93 -0.21 -8.38
CA ARG A 126 -21.97 0.75 -9.49
C ARG A 126 -20.77 0.62 -10.45
N LEU A 127 -19.94 -0.42 -10.32
CA LEU A 127 -18.78 -0.72 -11.19
C LEU A 127 -18.81 -2.17 -11.71
#